data_AF-A0A7X6YV84-F1
#
_entry.id   AF-A0A7X6YV84-F1
#
_cell.length_a   1.000
_cell.length_b   1.000
_cell.length_c   1.000
_cell.angle_alpha   90.00
_cell.angle_beta   90.00
_cell.angle_gamma   90.00
#
_symmetry.space_group_name_H-M   'P 1'
#
loop_
_entity.id
_entity.type
_entity.pdbx_description
1 polymer ?
#
loop_
_entity_poly.entity_id
_entity_poly.type
_entity_poly.pdbx_seq_one_letter_code
_entity_poly.pdbx_strand_id
1 'polypeptide(L)'
;MQLDNFSSRETALLTGALAFVRPGEMDPALADAVQIVKTDNFADECDQLARYYAPLGLETRTSRPVFDTGRNGRHRILLNNAAISGLSFLHTLVGDLVHLNNLRRYTADHGNVYRFTQEQAIAQSWYEFLVWTRFQAMRIATRAHALVSWHEVNGEQPPADGCYRFARVDLTSPGMTTSLEQLHRAEELAAWRAGLWDLLQELALYFGRLAFYQRDARPGELDEAFPEQVLEETVGLNNVLSLYRLLLQAGSYDQWSGQWDALRGTVLAMQEHGRRRYAVGGAQTSPDTTGERS
;
A
#
# COMPACT_ATOMS: atom_id res chain seq x y z
N MET A 1 3.93 18.22 15.81
CA MET A 1 2.69 17.77 15.14
C MET A 1 1.51 18.53 15.70
N GLN A 2 0.66 19.07 14.83
CA GLN A 2 -0.58 19.73 15.24
C GLN A 2 -1.75 18.75 15.05
N LEU A 3 -2.54 18.53 16.11
CA LEU A 3 -3.71 17.64 16.10
C LEU A 3 -4.96 18.47 16.38
N ASP A 4 -5.88 18.54 15.42
CA ASP A 4 -7.14 19.26 15.54
C ASP A 4 -8.31 18.25 15.70
N ASN A 5 -9.18 18.48 16.68
CA ASN A 5 -10.33 17.64 17.04
C ASN A 5 -9.98 16.22 17.56
N PHE A 6 -8.85 16.09 18.25
CA PHE A 6 -8.47 14.87 18.96
C PHE A 6 -8.64 15.05 20.48
N SER A 7 -9.10 14.00 21.15
CA SER A 7 -9.08 13.93 22.61
C SER A 7 -7.64 13.77 23.14
N SER A 8 -7.44 14.09 24.41
CA SER A 8 -6.15 13.86 25.09
C SER A 8 -5.76 12.38 25.09
N ARG A 9 -6.74 11.46 25.19
CA ARG A 9 -6.50 10.02 25.11
C ARG A 9 -6.02 9.60 23.73
N GLU A 10 -6.69 10.04 22.67
CA GLU A 10 -6.27 9.72 21.29
C GLU A 10 -4.87 10.29 21.00
N THR A 11 -4.57 11.49 21.50
CA THR A 11 -3.24 12.10 21.38
C THR A 11 -2.16 11.28 22.08
N ALA A 12 -2.44 10.80 23.31
CA ALA A 12 -1.51 9.94 24.05
C ALA A 12 -1.29 8.60 23.34
N LEU A 13 -2.38 7.96 22.86
CA LEU A 13 -2.31 6.72 22.10
C LEU A 13 -1.52 6.87 20.80
N LEU A 14 -1.72 7.97 20.06
CA LEU A 14 -0.94 8.24 18.85
C LEU A 14 0.54 8.45 19.20
N THR A 15 0.84 9.20 20.26
CA THR A 15 2.22 9.41 20.72
C THR A 15 2.88 8.07 21.09
N GLY A 16 2.17 7.20 21.81
CA GLY A 16 2.62 5.84 22.12
C GLY A 16 2.82 4.98 20.86
N ALA A 17 1.92 5.06 19.89
CA ALA A 17 2.05 4.36 18.61
C ALA A 17 3.31 4.79 17.84
N LEU A 18 3.59 6.10 17.81
CA LEU A 18 4.76 6.66 17.13
C LEU A 18 6.08 6.24 17.78
N ALA A 19 6.09 5.92 19.08
CA ALA A 19 7.26 5.36 19.75
C ALA A 19 7.66 3.96 19.20
N PHE A 20 6.74 3.24 18.55
CA PHE A 20 7.02 1.97 17.87
C PHE A 20 7.47 2.13 16.42
N VAL A 21 7.54 3.37 15.91
CA VAL A 21 8.07 3.67 14.59
C VAL A 21 9.56 3.96 14.72
N ARG A 22 10.39 3.24 13.95
CA ARG A 22 11.85 3.39 14.06
C ARG A 22 12.30 4.66 13.32
N PRO A 23 13.36 5.34 13.78
CA PRO A 23 13.88 6.53 13.10
C PRO A 23 14.26 6.32 11.63
N GLY A 24 14.65 5.10 11.23
CA GLY A 24 14.93 4.76 9.84
C GLY A 24 13.70 4.55 8.95
N GLU A 25 12.52 4.40 9.55
CA GLU A 25 11.24 4.19 8.85
C GLU A 25 10.46 5.51 8.68
N MET A 26 10.61 6.43 9.64
CA MET A 26 10.00 7.76 9.60
C MET A 26 10.91 8.78 10.29
N ASP A 27 11.17 9.91 9.62
CA ASP A 27 11.92 11.03 10.18
C ASP A 27 11.11 11.67 11.33
N PRO A 28 11.63 11.73 12.57
CA PRO A 28 10.94 12.40 13.68
C PRO A 28 10.61 13.87 13.39
N ALA A 29 11.40 14.55 12.55
CA ALA A 29 11.15 15.95 12.19
C ALA A 29 9.89 16.13 11.33
N LEU A 30 9.36 15.06 10.72
CA LEU A 30 8.08 15.12 10.00
C LEU A 30 6.95 15.60 10.92
N ALA A 31 7.00 15.22 12.20
CA ALA A 31 5.98 15.60 13.16
C ALA A 31 5.79 17.13 13.18
N ASP A 32 6.85 17.93 13.08
CA ASP A 32 6.75 19.39 13.16
C ASP A 32 6.18 20.04 11.89
N ALA A 33 6.14 19.29 10.78
CA ALA A 33 5.65 19.72 9.48
C ALA A 33 4.24 19.23 9.14
N VAL A 34 3.55 18.50 10.04
CA VAL A 34 2.24 17.90 9.76
C VAL A 34 1.13 18.47 10.67
N GLN A 35 0.02 18.85 10.04
CA GLN A 35 -1.27 19.13 10.67
C GLN A 35 -2.23 17.95 10.40
N ILE A 36 -2.84 17.39 11.44
CA ILE A 36 -3.83 16.32 11.32
C ILE A 36 -5.18 16.86 11.78
N VAL A 37 -6.18 16.80 10.91
CA VAL A 37 -7.53 17.30 11.18
C VAL A 37 -8.50 16.14 11.13
N LYS A 38 -9.13 15.83 12.27
CA LYS A 38 -10.26 14.90 12.34
C LYS A 38 -11.54 15.68 12.06
N THR A 39 -12.25 15.31 10.99
CA THR A 39 -13.39 16.09 10.46
C THR A 39 -14.64 15.24 10.28
N ASP A 40 -15.79 15.87 10.53
CA ASP A 40 -17.12 15.35 10.23
C ASP A 40 -17.58 15.68 8.80
N ASN A 41 -16.90 16.63 8.12
CA ASN A 41 -17.24 17.10 6.77
C ASN A 41 -16.22 16.59 5.73
N PHE A 42 -15.76 15.34 5.89
CA PHE A 42 -14.62 14.80 5.14
C PHE A 42 -14.76 14.89 3.62
N ALA A 43 -15.92 14.55 3.07
CA ALA A 43 -16.17 14.60 1.63
C ALA A 43 -16.07 16.04 1.09
N ASP A 44 -16.75 16.98 1.74
CA ASP A 44 -16.75 18.39 1.33
C ASP A 44 -15.35 19.01 1.40
N GLU A 45 -14.58 18.72 2.46
CA GLU A 45 -13.20 19.20 2.59
C GLU A 45 -12.28 18.57 1.53
N CYS A 46 -12.47 17.28 1.22
CA CYS A 46 -11.76 16.64 0.11
C CYS A 46 -12.08 17.33 -1.23
N ASP A 47 -13.35 17.64 -1.50
CA ASP A 47 -13.75 18.29 -2.74
C ASP A 47 -13.18 19.70 -2.87
N GLN A 48 -13.11 20.44 -1.75
CA GLN A 48 -12.46 21.75 -1.71
C GLN A 48 -10.96 21.65 -2.00
N LEU A 49 -10.27 20.65 -1.44
CA LEU A 49 -8.85 20.42 -1.63
C LEU A 49 -8.50 19.92 -3.04
N ALA A 50 -9.39 19.17 -3.69
CA ALA A 50 -9.17 18.62 -5.03
C ALA A 50 -8.91 19.72 -6.09
N ARG A 51 -9.33 20.96 -5.83
CA ARG A 51 -9.03 22.12 -6.69
C ARG A 51 -7.56 22.53 -6.68
N TYR A 52 -6.84 22.21 -5.59
CA TYR A 52 -5.46 22.64 -5.37
C TYR A 52 -4.47 21.48 -5.41
N TYR A 53 -4.92 20.29 -4.98
CA TYR A 53 -4.10 19.10 -4.86
C TYR A 53 -4.80 17.94 -5.56
N ALA A 54 -4.26 17.54 -6.72
CA ALA A 54 -4.71 16.35 -7.43
C ALA A 54 -4.52 15.10 -6.56
N PRO A 55 -5.31 14.03 -6.79
CA PRO A 55 -5.11 12.78 -6.07
C PRO A 55 -3.70 12.21 -6.27
N LEU A 56 -3.07 11.80 -5.17
CA LEU A 56 -1.78 11.11 -5.18
C LEU A 56 -1.94 9.60 -5.36
N GLY A 57 -3.16 9.08 -5.26
CA GLY A 57 -3.38 7.63 -5.20
C GLY A 57 -2.85 7.08 -3.88
N LEU A 58 -2.99 7.82 -2.79
CA LEU A 58 -2.73 7.39 -1.41
C LEU A 58 -3.94 7.63 -0.50
N GLU A 59 -4.94 8.33 -1.04
CA GLU A 59 -6.21 8.62 -0.39
C GLU A 59 -7.02 7.34 -0.20
N THR A 60 -7.77 7.31 0.90
CA THR A 60 -8.66 6.22 1.26
C THR A 60 -10.01 6.77 1.68
N ARG A 61 -10.96 5.88 2.01
CA ARG A 61 -12.24 6.30 2.61
C ARG A 61 -12.07 6.86 4.03
N THR A 62 -10.99 6.50 4.71
CA THR A 62 -10.72 6.87 6.10
C THR A 62 -9.84 8.11 6.22
N SER A 63 -9.05 8.43 5.20
CA SER A 63 -8.16 9.58 5.23
C SER A 63 -7.74 10.10 3.87
N ARG A 64 -7.27 11.34 3.87
CA ARG A 64 -6.61 11.98 2.73
C ARG A 64 -5.33 12.68 3.19
N PRO A 65 -4.15 12.13 2.87
CA PRO A 65 -2.90 12.87 3.02
C PRO A 65 -2.80 13.95 1.92
N VAL A 66 -2.41 15.15 2.31
CA VAL A 66 -2.11 16.28 1.44
C VAL A 66 -0.67 16.68 1.67
N PHE A 67 0.14 16.40 0.65
CA PHE A 67 1.55 16.75 0.66
C PHE A 67 1.73 18.18 0.16
N ASP A 68 2.15 19.10 1.03
CA ASP A 68 2.61 20.42 0.60
C ASP A 68 4.01 20.34 -0.03
N THR A 69 4.16 20.90 -1.24
CA THR A 69 5.43 20.91 -2.00
C THR A 69 6.27 22.16 -1.73
N GLY A 70 5.76 23.12 -0.96
CA GLY A 70 6.50 24.32 -0.56
C GLY A 70 7.57 24.01 0.48
N ARG A 71 8.73 24.70 0.41
CA ARG A 71 9.86 24.51 1.34
C ARG A 71 9.50 24.70 2.83
N ASN A 72 8.48 25.51 3.13
CA ASN A 72 7.98 25.77 4.48
C ASN A 72 6.52 25.30 4.65
N GLY A 73 6.04 24.48 3.72
CA GLY A 73 4.68 23.99 3.70
C GLY A 73 4.40 23.08 4.88
N ARG A 74 3.20 23.18 5.47
CA ARG A 74 2.72 22.19 6.44
C ARG A 74 1.89 21.17 5.67
N HIS A 75 2.36 19.93 5.63
CA HIS A 75 1.55 18.83 5.13
C HIS A 75 0.31 18.67 5.99
N ARG A 76 -0.77 18.16 5.41
CA ARG A 76 -2.04 17.96 6.10
C ARG A 76 -2.50 16.52 5.96
N ILE A 77 -3.09 15.96 7.00
CA ILE A 77 -3.87 14.73 6.91
C ILE A 77 -5.30 15.08 7.31
N LEU A 78 -6.25 14.87 6.40
CA LEU A 78 -7.66 14.87 6.74
C LEU A 78 -8.07 13.45 7.15
N LEU A 79 -8.73 13.33 8.29
CA LEU A 79 -9.18 12.07 8.84
C LEU A 79 -10.71 12.06 8.89
N ASN A 80 -11.32 11.05 8.27
CA ASN A 80 -12.76 10.88 8.23
C ASN A 80 -13.27 10.32 9.56
N ASN A 81 -13.86 11.17 10.40
CA ASN A 81 -14.36 10.76 11.72
C ASN A 81 -15.43 9.66 11.60
N ALA A 82 -16.30 9.72 10.59
CA ALA A 82 -17.39 8.77 10.42
C ALA A 82 -16.92 7.36 9.99
N ALA A 83 -15.76 7.25 9.36
CA ALA A 83 -15.23 5.98 8.85
C ALA A 83 -14.25 5.28 9.82
N ILE A 84 -13.92 5.92 10.95
CA ILE A 84 -12.91 5.45 11.89
C ILE A 84 -13.55 5.19 13.25
N SER A 85 -13.23 4.04 13.83
CA SER A 85 -13.74 3.64 15.14
C SER A 85 -12.65 3.02 16.02
N GLY A 86 -12.74 3.24 17.33
CA GLY A 86 -11.80 2.69 18.30
C GLY A 86 -10.34 3.05 17.98
N LEU A 87 -9.44 2.07 17.98
CA LEU A 87 -8.00 2.25 17.73
C LEU A 87 -7.63 2.26 16.23
N SER A 88 -8.57 2.04 15.31
CA SER A 88 -8.29 1.99 13.86
C SER A 88 -7.71 3.30 13.29
N PHE A 89 -7.91 4.42 14.00
CA PHE A 89 -7.29 5.70 13.66
C PHE A 89 -5.76 5.62 13.70
N LEU A 90 -5.17 4.82 14.61
CA LEU A 90 -3.72 4.64 14.70
C LEU A 90 -3.17 4.02 13.42
N HIS A 91 -3.86 2.99 12.92
CA HIS A 91 -3.49 2.32 11.70
C HIS A 91 -3.50 3.30 10.51
N THR A 92 -4.53 4.14 10.41
CA THR A 92 -4.67 5.13 9.34
C THR A 92 -3.61 6.22 9.46
N LEU A 93 -3.47 6.87 10.62
CA LEU A 93 -2.57 8.00 10.81
C LEU A 93 -1.10 7.62 10.71
N VAL A 94 -0.69 6.49 11.29
CA VAL A 94 0.70 6.02 11.16
C VAL A 94 1.00 5.71 9.68
N GLY A 95 0.05 5.12 8.96
CA GLY A 95 0.19 4.89 7.52
C GLY A 95 0.37 6.18 6.72
N ASP A 96 -0.49 7.16 6.95
CA ASP A 96 -0.42 8.47 6.26
C ASP A 96 0.87 9.25 6.59
N LEU A 97 1.36 9.15 7.82
CA LEU A 97 2.64 9.76 8.19
C LEU A 97 3.81 9.09 7.46
N VAL A 98 3.82 7.76 7.35
CA VAL A 98 4.82 7.03 6.56
C VAL A 98 4.73 7.44 5.08
N HIS A 99 3.53 7.60 4.54
CA HIS A 99 3.32 8.12 3.19
C HIS A 99 3.93 9.51 3.01
N LEU A 100 3.58 10.47 3.86
CA LEU A 100 4.11 11.84 3.79
C LEU A 100 5.65 11.88 3.94
N ASN A 101 6.21 11.07 4.85
CA ASN A 101 7.65 10.93 5.01
C ASN A 101 8.33 10.55 3.69
N ASN A 102 7.82 9.50 3.05
CA ASN A 102 8.41 8.97 1.83
C ASN A 102 8.15 9.86 0.62
N LEU A 103 6.98 10.52 0.55
CA LEU A 103 6.67 11.53 -0.48
C LEU A 103 7.61 12.73 -0.41
N ARG A 104 7.98 13.17 0.80
CA ARG A 104 8.96 14.25 0.98
C ARG A 104 10.29 13.92 0.30
N ARG A 105 10.75 12.67 0.46
CA ARG A 105 11.99 12.18 -0.14
C ARG A 105 11.85 12.00 -1.65
N TYR A 106 10.79 11.35 -2.09
CA TYR A 106 10.49 11.16 -3.51
C TYR A 106 10.37 12.48 -4.27
N THR A 107 9.66 13.46 -3.71
CA THR A 107 9.53 14.79 -4.32
C THR A 107 10.88 15.52 -4.40
N ALA A 108 11.77 15.31 -3.42
CA ALA A 108 13.10 15.93 -3.46
C ALA A 108 13.93 15.42 -4.64
N ASP A 109 13.79 14.13 -5.00
CA ASP A 109 14.53 13.50 -6.08
C ASP A 109 13.87 13.71 -7.46
N HIS A 110 12.53 13.70 -7.51
CA HIS A 110 11.78 13.63 -8.77
C HIS A 110 10.95 14.89 -9.08
N GLY A 111 10.90 15.86 -8.17
CA GLY A 111 10.14 17.10 -8.33
C GLY A 111 8.66 16.96 -7.95
N ASN A 112 7.86 17.98 -8.32
CA ASN A 112 6.47 18.09 -7.88
C ASN A 112 5.57 17.00 -8.48
N VAL A 113 5.24 16.00 -7.66
CA VAL A 113 4.42 14.82 -8.02
C VAL A 113 3.02 15.16 -8.54
N TYR A 114 2.41 16.26 -8.11
CA TYR A 114 1.07 16.65 -8.60
C TYR A 114 1.08 17.12 -10.05
N ARG A 115 2.25 17.39 -10.62
CA ARG A 115 2.41 17.87 -12.00
C ARG A 115 2.88 16.79 -12.96
N PHE A 116 3.01 15.55 -12.49
CA PHE A 116 3.46 14.46 -13.34
C PHE A 116 2.43 14.19 -14.43
N THR A 117 2.89 14.19 -15.68
CA THR A 117 2.17 13.52 -16.75
C THR A 117 2.24 12.00 -16.56
N GLN A 118 1.40 11.25 -17.26
CA GLN A 118 1.48 9.78 -17.24
C GLN A 118 2.87 9.27 -17.66
N GLU A 119 3.46 9.86 -18.69
CA GLU A 119 4.81 9.51 -19.16
C GLU A 119 5.88 9.77 -18.09
N GLN A 120 5.79 10.90 -17.38
CA GLN A 120 6.69 11.22 -16.27
C GLN A 120 6.48 10.26 -15.10
N ALA A 121 5.24 9.93 -14.75
CA ALA A 121 4.94 8.97 -13.70
C ALA A 121 5.54 7.59 -14.00
N ILE A 122 5.50 7.14 -15.26
CA ILE A 122 6.15 5.90 -15.69
C ILE A 122 7.68 6.03 -15.62
N ALA A 123 8.25 7.09 -16.18
CA ALA A 123 9.69 7.29 -16.24
C ALA A 123 10.35 7.45 -14.86
N GLN A 124 9.61 7.98 -13.89
CA GLN A 124 10.06 8.17 -12.50
C GLN A 124 9.59 7.05 -11.56
N SER A 125 9.03 5.96 -12.09
CA SER A 125 8.58 4.79 -11.32
C SER A 125 7.60 5.11 -10.19
N TRP A 126 6.69 6.06 -10.44
CA TRP A 126 5.69 6.51 -9.47
C TRP A 126 4.79 5.37 -8.99
N TYR A 127 4.38 4.47 -9.88
CA TYR A 127 3.49 3.37 -9.52
C TYR A 127 4.19 2.33 -8.64
N GLU A 128 5.47 2.05 -8.89
CA GLU A 128 6.30 1.21 -8.05
C GLU A 128 6.56 1.86 -6.69
N PHE A 129 6.77 3.18 -6.66
CA PHE A 129 6.83 3.96 -5.42
C PHE A 129 5.54 3.80 -4.61
N LEU A 130 4.37 3.95 -5.25
CA LEU A 130 3.05 3.81 -4.60
C LEU A 130 2.84 2.41 -4.00
N VAL A 131 3.22 1.36 -4.72
CA VAL A 131 3.17 -0.03 -4.22
C VAL A 131 4.08 -0.19 -3.00
N TRP A 132 5.33 0.28 -3.10
CA TRP A 132 6.29 0.19 -2.02
C TRP A 132 5.87 0.97 -0.77
N THR A 133 5.46 2.24 -0.92
CA THR A 133 5.09 3.05 0.24
C THR A 133 3.84 2.53 0.93
N ARG A 134 2.90 1.89 0.21
CA ARG A 134 1.74 1.22 0.81
C ARG A 134 2.13 0.01 1.63
N PHE A 135 3.04 -0.81 1.10
CA PHE A 135 3.59 -1.93 1.85
C PHE A 135 4.26 -1.45 3.15
N GLN A 136 5.12 -0.42 3.07
CA GLN A 136 5.80 0.11 4.25
C GLN A 136 4.82 0.71 5.26
N ALA A 137 3.90 1.55 4.79
CA ALA A 137 2.86 2.16 5.63
C ALA A 137 2.06 1.09 6.37
N MET A 138 1.58 0.07 5.66
CA MET A 138 0.80 -1.01 6.23
C MET A 138 1.61 -1.85 7.24
N ARG A 139 2.87 -2.18 6.93
CA ARG A 139 3.77 -2.91 7.85
C ARG A 139 3.99 -2.17 9.16
N ILE A 140 4.33 -0.89 9.06
CA ILE A 140 4.64 -0.04 10.22
C ILE A 140 3.37 0.25 11.03
N ALA A 141 2.27 0.58 10.35
CA ALA A 141 0.98 0.84 10.98
C ALA A 141 0.42 -0.40 11.69
N THR A 142 0.52 -1.58 11.06
CA THR A 142 0.12 -2.86 11.68
C THR A 142 0.90 -3.10 12.96
N ARG A 143 2.23 -2.93 12.93
CA ARG A 143 3.08 -3.08 14.11
C ARG A 143 2.69 -2.09 15.22
N ALA A 144 2.58 -0.80 14.90
CA ALA A 144 2.25 0.23 15.87
C ALA A 144 0.87 -0.01 16.51
N HIS A 145 -0.14 -0.29 15.70
CA HIS A 145 -1.49 -0.60 16.17
C HIS A 145 -1.52 -1.86 17.05
N ALA A 146 -0.86 -2.94 16.63
CA ALA A 146 -0.82 -4.19 17.38
C ALA A 146 -0.19 -3.98 18.76
N LEU A 147 0.97 -3.30 18.83
CA LEU A 147 1.67 -3.05 20.08
C LEU A 147 0.89 -2.14 21.03
N VAL A 148 0.26 -1.06 20.53
CA VAL A 148 -0.62 -0.22 21.36
C VAL A 148 -1.84 -1.00 21.84
N SER A 149 -2.46 -1.82 20.98
CA SER A 149 -3.59 -2.65 21.38
C SER A 149 -3.21 -3.65 22.46
N TRP A 150 -1.99 -4.20 22.39
CA TRP A 150 -1.47 -5.07 23.44
C TRP A 150 -1.26 -4.30 24.75
N HIS A 151 -0.70 -3.10 24.70
CA HIS A 151 -0.50 -2.23 25.88
C HIS A 151 -1.81 -1.79 26.52
N GLU A 152 -2.86 -1.53 25.74
CA GLU A 152 -4.19 -1.18 26.28
C GLU A 152 -4.80 -2.33 27.10
N VAL A 153 -4.45 -3.58 26.79
CA VAL A 153 -4.97 -4.77 27.48
C VAL A 153 -4.06 -5.22 28.62
N ASN A 154 -2.74 -5.12 28.47
CA ASN A 154 -1.75 -5.74 29.36
C ASN A 154 -0.90 -4.73 30.14
N GLY A 155 -1.07 -3.42 29.90
CA GLY A 155 -0.19 -2.36 30.41
C GLY A 155 1.08 -2.19 29.55
N GLU A 156 1.88 -1.16 29.85
CA GLU A 156 3.02 -0.75 29.01
C GLU A 156 4.28 -1.64 29.14
N GLN A 157 4.32 -2.52 30.16
CA GLN A 157 5.47 -3.39 30.37
C GLN A 157 5.53 -4.46 29.27
N PRO A 158 6.68 -4.68 28.61
CA PRO A 158 6.80 -5.74 27.62
C PRO A 158 6.56 -7.11 28.27
N PRO A 159 6.14 -8.13 27.48
CA PRO A 159 6.07 -9.51 27.96
C PRO A 159 7.38 -9.95 28.62
N ALA A 160 7.29 -10.75 29.70
CA ALA A 160 8.46 -11.23 30.43
C ALA A 160 9.41 -12.09 29.57
N ASP A 161 8.89 -12.75 28.54
CA ASP A 161 9.65 -13.52 27.55
C ASP A 161 10.09 -12.68 26.33
N GLY A 162 9.79 -11.38 26.33
CA GLY A 162 10.07 -10.45 25.23
C GLY A 162 9.25 -10.69 23.97
N CYS A 163 8.30 -11.63 23.98
CA CYS A 163 7.56 -12.06 22.80
C CYS A 163 6.11 -11.59 22.85
N TYR A 164 5.76 -10.60 22.02
CA TYR A 164 4.36 -10.19 21.85
C TYR A 164 3.57 -11.29 21.15
N ARG A 165 2.53 -11.79 21.81
CA ARG A 165 1.63 -12.83 21.28
C ARG A 165 0.28 -12.21 20.97
N PHE A 166 -0.11 -12.26 19.71
CA PHE A 166 -1.42 -11.79 19.24
C PHE A 166 -2.31 -13.00 18.96
N ALA A 167 -3.60 -12.89 19.29
CA ALA A 167 -4.57 -13.92 18.90
C ALA A 167 -4.60 -14.02 17.37
N ARG A 168 -4.59 -15.26 16.87
CA ARG A 168 -4.62 -15.72 15.48
C ARG A 168 -4.90 -14.60 14.46
N VAL A 169 -3.91 -14.32 13.61
CA VAL A 169 -4.00 -13.23 12.64
C VAL A 169 -4.80 -13.73 11.44
N ASP A 170 -6.09 -13.42 11.39
CA ASP A 170 -6.86 -13.53 10.16
C ASP A 170 -6.47 -12.35 9.26
N LEU A 171 -5.75 -12.65 8.19
CA LEU A 171 -5.18 -11.65 7.28
C LEU A 171 -5.95 -11.54 5.95
N THR A 172 -7.14 -12.14 5.87
CA THR A 172 -7.95 -12.11 4.67
C THR A 172 -8.22 -10.66 4.21
N SER A 173 -7.89 -10.37 2.94
CA SER A 173 -8.20 -9.09 2.29
C SER A 173 -9.31 -9.30 1.26
N PRO A 174 -10.54 -8.81 1.52
CA PRO A 174 -11.61 -8.82 0.53
C PRO A 174 -11.23 -8.09 -0.78
N GLY A 175 -10.36 -7.09 -0.69
CA GLY A 175 -9.86 -6.32 -1.84
C GLY A 175 -8.97 -7.17 -2.75
N MET A 176 -8.13 -8.04 -2.18
CA MET A 176 -7.30 -8.98 -2.95
C MET A 176 -8.17 -9.94 -3.75
N THR A 177 -9.16 -10.57 -3.12
CA THR A 177 -10.11 -11.47 -3.81
C THR A 177 -10.85 -10.73 -4.93
N THR A 178 -11.35 -9.54 -4.66
CA THR A 178 -12.05 -8.72 -5.66
C THR A 178 -11.15 -8.38 -6.85
N SER A 179 -9.89 -8.00 -6.61
CA SER A 179 -8.93 -7.65 -7.66
C SER A 179 -8.54 -8.87 -8.51
N LEU A 180 -8.36 -10.04 -7.87
CA LEU A 180 -8.12 -11.29 -8.58
C LEU A 180 -9.33 -11.69 -9.44
N GLU A 181 -10.54 -11.55 -8.94
CA GLU A 181 -11.77 -11.79 -9.72
C GLU A 181 -11.88 -10.85 -10.93
N GLN A 182 -11.58 -9.57 -10.75
CA GLN A 182 -11.60 -8.57 -11.83
C GLN A 182 -10.58 -8.91 -12.91
N LEU A 183 -9.35 -9.26 -12.53
CA LEU A 183 -8.32 -9.73 -13.47
C LEU A 183 -8.75 -11.01 -14.19
N HIS A 184 -9.37 -11.94 -13.47
CA HIS A 184 -9.85 -13.17 -14.06
C HIS A 184 -11.00 -12.94 -15.06
N ARG A 185 -11.80 -11.89 -14.87
CA ARG A 185 -12.91 -11.51 -15.77
C ARG A 185 -12.48 -10.56 -16.90
N ALA A 186 -11.24 -10.07 -16.92
CA ALA A 186 -10.78 -9.15 -17.95
C ALA A 186 -10.75 -9.83 -19.34
N GLU A 187 -11.57 -9.32 -20.27
CA GLU A 187 -11.70 -9.88 -21.62
C GLU A 187 -10.52 -9.50 -22.53
N GLU A 188 -9.88 -8.36 -22.27
CA GLU A 188 -8.78 -7.84 -23.08
C GLU A 188 -7.51 -7.63 -22.26
N LEU A 189 -6.35 -7.79 -22.92
CA LEU A 189 -5.03 -7.58 -22.31
C LEU A 189 -4.86 -6.15 -21.76
N ALA A 190 -5.47 -5.15 -22.39
CA ALA A 190 -5.39 -3.76 -21.93
C ALA A 190 -6.10 -3.57 -20.57
N ALA A 191 -7.31 -4.12 -20.44
CA ALA A 191 -8.08 -4.11 -19.18
C ALA A 191 -7.36 -4.89 -18.09
N TRP A 192 -6.80 -6.06 -18.43
CA TRP A 192 -6.02 -6.87 -17.50
C TRP A 192 -4.78 -6.11 -16.98
N ARG A 193 -4.04 -5.43 -17.86
CA ARG A 193 -2.87 -4.62 -17.46
C ARG A 193 -3.25 -3.43 -16.57
N ALA A 194 -4.40 -2.82 -16.79
CA ALA A 194 -4.91 -1.76 -15.93
C ALA A 194 -5.23 -2.32 -14.53
N GLY A 195 -5.99 -3.43 -14.46
CA GLY A 195 -6.35 -4.08 -13.19
C GLY A 195 -5.17 -4.68 -12.43
N LEU A 196 -4.03 -4.94 -13.08
CA LEU A 196 -2.84 -5.47 -12.41
C LEU A 196 -2.34 -4.49 -11.34
N TRP A 197 -2.42 -3.19 -11.60
CA TRP A 197 -2.00 -2.19 -10.61
C TRP A 197 -2.88 -2.18 -9.36
N ASP A 198 -4.16 -2.49 -9.50
CA ASP A 198 -5.07 -2.63 -8.36
C ASP A 198 -4.71 -3.88 -7.55
N LEU A 199 -4.45 -5.02 -8.21
CA LEU A 199 -3.94 -6.21 -7.54
C LEU A 199 -2.62 -5.94 -6.81
N LEU A 200 -1.67 -5.24 -7.44
CA LEU A 200 -0.38 -4.92 -6.83
C LEU A 200 -0.51 -4.07 -5.56
N GLN A 201 -1.47 -3.13 -5.55
CA GLN A 201 -1.79 -2.34 -4.36
C GLN A 201 -2.38 -3.23 -3.27
N GLU A 202 -3.32 -4.12 -3.59
CA GLU A 202 -3.90 -5.05 -2.62
C GLU A 202 -2.87 -6.04 -2.07
N LEU A 203 -1.96 -6.55 -2.92
CA LEU A 203 -0.84 -7.38 -2.49
C LEU A 203 0.10 -6.62 -1.57
N ALA A 204 0.41 -5.35 -1.85
CA ALA A 204 1.25 -4.52 -0.97
C ALA A 204 0.62 -4.35 0.42
N LEU A 205 -0.70 -4.12 0.49
CA LEU A 205 -1.43 -4.03 1.76
C LEU A 205 -1.44 -5.39 2.49
N TYR A 206 -1.79 -6.46 1.79
CA TYR A 206 -1.81 -7.80 2.37
C TYR A 206 -0.44 -8.21 2.92
N PHE A 207 0.61 -8.09 2.12
CA PHE A 207 1.98 -8.41 2.52
C PHE A 207 2.50 -7.47 3.60
N GLY A 208 2.11 -6.20 3.61
CA GLY A 208 2.48 -5.28 4.69
C GLY A 208 2.01 -5.79 6.05
N ARG A 209 0.78 -6.31 6.14
CA ARG A 209 0.26 -6.90 7.39
C ARG A 209 1.03 -8.14 7.81
N LEU A 210 1.31 -9.04 6.86
CA LEU A 210 2.11 -10.24 7.09
C LEU A 210 3.54 -9.93 7.53
N ALA A 211 4.16 -8.90 6.97
CA ALA A 211 5.54 -8.51 7.22
C ALA A 211 5.81 -8.10 8.67
N PHE A 212 4.77 -7.83 9.48
CA PHE A 212 4.94 -7.69 10.92
C PHE A 212 5.33 -9.02 11.59
N TYR A 213 4.83 -10.14 11.07
CA TYR A 213 4.99 -11.49 11.63
C TYR A 213 6.03 -12.35 10.88
N GLN A 214 6.49 -11.89 9.71
CA GLN A 214 7.42 -12.62 8.84
C GLN A 214 8.75 -11.90 8.65
N ARG A 215 9.82 -12.67 8.63
CA ARG A 215 11.14 -12.23 8.15
C ARG A 215 11.38 -12.57 6.68
N ASP A 216 10.76 -13.66 6.23
CA ASP A 216 10.86 -14.19 4.87
C ASP A 216 9.48 -14.23 4.20
N ALA A 217 9.47 -14.18 2.87
CA ALA A 217 8.24 -14.17 2.07
C ALA A 217 7.58 -15.56 2.01
N ARG A 218 6.89 -15.94 3.09
CA ARG A 218 6.24 -17.26 3.22
C ARG A 218 4.77 -17.14 3.65
N PRO A 219 3.93 -16.39 2.92
CA PRO A 219 2.55 -16.09 3.31
C PRO A 219 1.74 -17.33 3.76
N GLY A 220 1.86 -18.46 3.06
CA GLY A 220 1.16 -19.71 3.41
C GLY A 220 1.54 -20.34 4.77
N GLU A 221 2.63 -19.92 5.42
CA GLU A 221 2.95 -20.35 6.80
C GLU A 221 2.14 -19.58 7.86
N LEU A 222 1.55 -18.44 7.52
CA LEU A 222 0.77 -17.59 8.44
C LEU A 222 -0.71 -17.52 8.11
N ASP A 223 -1.06 -17.62 6.83
CA ASP A 223 -2.42 -17.53 6.35
C ASP A 223 -2.76 -18.76 5.50
N GLU A 224 -3.51 -19.68 6.11
CA GLU A 224 -4.00 -20.90 5.45
C GLU A 224 -4.90 -20.60 4.24
N ALA A 225 -5.48 -19.40 4.16
CA ALA A 225 -6.34 -18.96 3.07
C ALA A 225 -5.58 -18.20 1.96
N PHE A 226 -4.24 -18.16 2.01
CA PHE A 226 -3.45 -17.51 0.97
C PHE A 226 -3.71 -18.15 -0.41
N PRO A 227 -4.17 -17.38 -1.43
CA PRO A 227 -4.69 -17.96 -2.67
C PRO A 227 -3.58 -18.32 -3.67
N GLU A 228 -2.67 -19.22 -3.29
CA GLU A 228 -1.49 -19.60 -4.07
C GLU A 228 -1.84 -20.01 -5.51
N GLN A 229 -2.85 -20.86 -5.66
CA GLN A 229 -3.25 -21.38 -6.97
C GLN A 229 -3.76 -20.25 -7.90
N VAL A 230 -4.64 -19.38 -7.39
CA VAL A 230 -5.21 -18.28 -8.18
C VAL A 230 -4.11 -17.28 -8.56
N LEU A 231 -3.17 -17.02 -7.66
CA LEU A 231 -2.02 -16.16 -7.94
C LEU A 231 -1.09 -16.76 -8.99
N GLU A 232 -0.82 -18.07 -8.92
CA GLU A 232 -0.04 -18.76 -9.96
C GLU A 232 -0.70 -18.62 -11.32
N GLU A 233 -2.00 -18.92 -11.43
CA GLU A 233 -2.74 -18.85 -12.69
C GLU A 233 -2.85 -17.43 -13.25
N THR A 234 -2.88 -16.41 -12.38
CA THR A 234 -3.13 -15.02 -12.81
C THR A 234 -1.83 -14.28 -13.14
N VAL A 235 -0.83 -14.34 -12.27
CA VAL A 235 0.39 -13.50 -12.33
C VAL A 235 1.69 -14.27 -12.08
N GLY A 236 1.62 -15.57 -11.78
CA GLY A 236 2.73 -16.41 -11.35
C GLY A 236 3.10 -16.18 -9.88
N LEU A 237 2.97 -17.22 -9.06
CA LEU A 237 3.24 -17.20 -7.62
C LEU A 237 4.69 -16.85 -7.33
N ASN A 238 5.62 -17.39 -8.11
CA ASN A 238 7.05 -17.05 -7.97
C ASN A 238 7.33 -15.56 -8.18
N ASN A 239 6.60 -14.89 -9.08
CA ASN A 239 6.71 -13.44 -9.27
C ASN A 239 6.15 -12.71 -8.07
N VAL A 240 5.00 -13.14 -7.54
CA VAL A 240 4.36 -12.56 -6.35
C VAL A 240 5.26 -12.66 -5.12
N LEU A 241 5.84 -13.84 -4.87
CA LEU A 241 6.78 -14.04 -3.77
C LEU A 241 8.08 -13.24 -3.97
N SER A 242 8.52 -13.04 -5.21
CA SER A 242 9.69 -12.20 -5.50
C SER A 242 9.40 -10.72 -5.24
N LEU A 243 8.21 -10.23 -5.60
CA LEU A 243 7.75 -8.88 -5.25
C LEU A 243 7.77 -8.71 -3.73
N TYR A 244 7.18 -9.66 -3.00
CA TYR A 244 7.15 -9.58 -1.53
C TYR A 244 8.56 -9.57 -0.92
N ARG A 245 9.49 -10.41 -1.40
CA ARG A 245 10.90 -10.39 -0.94
C ARG A 245 11.56 -9.03 -1.15
N LEU A 246 11.39 -8.42 -2.32
CA LEU A 246 11.95 -7.11 -2.62
C LEU A 246 11.34 -6.02 -1.71
N LEU A 247 10.03 -6.06 -1.47
CA LEU A 247 9.35 -5.15 -0.56
C LEU A 247 9.86 -5.29 0.89
N LEU A 248 10.10 -6.52 1.37
CA LEU A 248 10.69 -6.78 2.69
C LEU A 248 12.12 -6.22 2.80
N GLN A 249 12.93 -6.37 1.75
CA GLN A 249 14.32 -5.92 1.71
C GLN A 249 14.45 -4.40 1.58
N ALA A 250 13.52 -3.75 0.87
CA ALA A 250 13.46 -2.30 0.70
C ALA A 250 12.80 -1.62 1.92
N GLY A 251 13.42 -1.74 3.10
CA GLY A 251 12.87 -1.23 4.36
C GLY A 251 12.88 0.30 4.53
N SER A 252 13.64 1.02 3.71
CA SER A 252 13.73 2.48 3.69
C SER A 252 13.68 3.02 2.26
N TYR A 253 13.44 4.33 2.12
CA TYR A 253 13.42 4.98 0.81
C TYR A 253 14.74 4.81 0.04
N ASP A 254 15.90 4.90 0.70
CA ASP A 254 17.21 4.69 0.05
C ASP A 254 17.39 3.26 -0.45
N GLN A 255 16.87 2.28 0.30
CA GLN A 255 16.92 0.89 -0.12
C GLN A 255 15.97 0.62 -1.29
N TRP A 256 14.79 1.27 -1.29
CA TRP A 256 13.85 1.20 -2.40
C TRP A 256 14.40 1.85 -3.67
N SER A 257 14.99 3.04 -3.57
CA SER A 257 15.60 3.73 -4.72
C SER A 257 16.80 2.97 -5.28
N GLY A 258 17.45 2.12 -4.49
CA GLY A 258 18.45 1.16 -4.99
C GLY A 258 17.87 -0.12 -5.63
N GLN A 259 16.56 -0.38 -5.50
CA GLN A 259 15.92 -1.64 -5.90
C GLN A 259 14.73 -1.47 -6.86
N TRP A 260 14.38 -0.24 -7.27
CA TRP A 260 13.19 0.01 -8.09
C TRP A 260 13.22 -0.75 -9.42
N ASP A 261 14.39 -0.91 -10.05
CA ASP A 261 14.56 -1.71 -11.27
C ASP A 261 14.18 -3.19 -11.06
N ALA A 262 14.51 -3.76 -9.89
CA ALA A 262 14.16 -5.13 -9.56
C ALA A 262 12.65 -5.29 -9.31
N LEU A 263 12.04 -4.30 -8.64
CA LEU A 263 10.58 -4.24 -8.48
C LEU A 263 9.89 -4.15 -9.83
N ARG A 264 10.36 -3.25 -10.71
CA ARG A 264 9.87 -3.09 -12.07
C ARG A 264 9.99 -4.38 -12.87
N GLY A 265 11.16 -5.03 -12.81
CA GLY A 265 11.40 -6.31 -13.48
C GLY A 265 10.41 -7.40 -13.04
N THR A 266 10.07 -7.42 -11.75
CA THR A 266 9.06 -8.36 -11.22
C THR A 266 7.66 -8.05 -11.75
N VAL A 267 7.26 -6.78 -11.79
CA VAL A 267 5.97 -6.36 -12.38
C VAL A 267 5.89 -6.74 -13.85
N LEU A 268 6.97 -6.51 -14.62
CA LEU A 268 7.04 -6.91 -16.02
C LEU A 268 6.94 -8.44 -16.20
N ALA A 269 7.56 -9.21 -15.31
CA ALA A 269 7.44 -10.67 -15.31
C ALA A 269 6.01 -11.15 -15.03
N MET A 270 5.29 -10.49 -14.11
CA MET A 270 3.86 -10.74 -13.88
C MET A 270 3.03 -10.42 -15.12
N GLN A 271 3.30 -9.29 -15.78
CA GLN A 271 2.62 -8.90 -17.01
C GLN A 271 2.84 -9.92 -18.13
N GLU A 272 4.07 -10.41 -18.28
CA GLU A 272 4.39 -11.43 -19.28
C GLU A 272 3.73 -12.77 -18.95
N HIS A 273 3.65 -13.15 -17.67
CA HIS A 273 2.90 -14.32 -17.24
C HIS A 273 1.43 -14.21 -17.65
N GLY A 274 0.75 -13.12 -17.24
CA GLY A 274 -0.67 -12.89 -17.54
C GLY A 274 -0.97 -12.79 -19.04
N ARG A 275 -0.03 -12.25 -19.84
CA ARG A 275 -0.17 -12.15 -21.30
C ARG A 275 -0.40 -13.50 -21.98
N ARG A 276 0.15 -14.60 -21.43
CA ARG A 276 0.01 -15.95 -22.00
C ARG A 276 -1.45 -16.38 -22.14
N ARG A 277 -2.33 -15.94 -21.25
CA ARG A 277 -3.77 -16.19 -21.30
C ARG A 277 -4.42 -15.67 -22.59
N TYR A 278 -3.95 -14.55 -23.10
CA TYR A 278 -4.52 -13.88 -24.28
C TYR A 278 -3.88 -14.33 -25.60
N ALA A 279 -2.74 -15.04 -25.54
CA ALA A 279 -2.06 -15.56 -26.72
C ALA A 279 -2.79 -16.76 -27.36
N VAL A 280 -3.63 -17.47 -26.60
CA VAL A 280 -4.27 -18.74 -27.04
C VAL A 280 -5.61 -18.51 -27.78
N GLY A 281 -6.19 -17.30 -27.73
CA GLY A 281 -7.46 -16.96 -28.39
C GLY A 281 -7.36 -16.43 -29.82
N GLY A 282 -6.16 -16.20 -30.36
CA GLY A 282 -5.93 -15.60 -31.68
C GLY A 282 -5.76 -16.59 -32.84
N ALA A 283 -5.82 -17.90 -32.58
CA ALA A 283 -5.59 -18.95 -33.58
C ALA A 283 -6.82 -19.86 -33.75
N GLN A 284 -7.95 -19.26 -34.13
CA GLN A 284 -9.05 -19.99 -34.79
C GLN A 284 -9.51 -19.21 -36.02
N THR A 285 -8.66 -19.14 -37.03
CA THR A 285 -9.17 -19.06 -38.41
C THR A 285 -9.62 -20.45 -38.81
N SER A 286 -10.91 -20.57 -39.14
CA SER A 286 -11.57 -21.76 -39.67
C SER A 286 -10.71 -22.54 -40.67
N PRO A 287 -10.81 -23.88 -40.69
CA PRO A 287 -10.34 -24.63 -41.83
C PRO A 287 -11.21 -24.23 -43.03
N ASP A 288 -10.62 -23.45 -43.94
CA ASP A 288 -11.19 -23.22 -45.26
C ASP A 288 -11.37 -24.61 -45.90
N THR A 289 -12.63 -24.96 -46.09
CA THR A 289 -13.05 -26.17 -46.77
C THR A 289 -12.69 -25.98 -48.24
N THR A 290 -11.51 -26.46 -48.63
CA THR A 290 -11.17 -26.71 -50.02
C THR A 290 -12.28 -27.55 -50.64
N GLY A 291 -12.92 -26.98 -51.64
CA GLY A 291 -14.02 -27.57 -52.36
C GLY A 291 -13.60 -28.80 -53.16
N GLU A 292 -14.47 -29.80 -53.11
CA GLU A 292 -14.64 -30.78 -54.18
C GLU A 292 -16.06 -30.66 -54.70
N ARG A 293 -16.20 -30.18 -55.94
CA ARG A 293 -17.17 -30.71 -56.91
C ARG A 293 -16.56 -30.57 -58.31
N SER A 294 -15.98 -31.69 -58.77
CA SER A 294 -16.11 -32.15 -60.16
C SER A 294 -17.35 -33.02 -60.26
#